data_AF-A0A7W1FJQ1-F1
#
_entry.id   AF-A0A7W1FJQ1-F1
#
_cell.length_a   1.000
_cell.length_b   1.000
_cell.length_c   1.000
_cell.angle_alpha   90.00
_cell.angle_beta   90.00
_cell.angle_gamma   90.00
#
_symmetry.space_group_name_H-M   'P 1'
#
loop_
_entity.id
_entity.type
_entity.pdbx_description
1 polymer ?
#
loop_
_entity_poly.entity_id
_entity_poly.type
_entity_poly.pdbx_seq_one_letter_code
_entity_poly.pdbx_strand_id
1 'polypeptide(L)'
;MLLGAGMDLAAEEAPALPTLAHSVAQLAEAQAQLQSASAVANLAMPGAFADMLIVRRTIAADWQRRLEAKTVPVDDAGLLRFTGELQALVASLQQLTNLAQQLGDAPRRFPHCLSEPAFTRYRALVSVALDQGLQAVVAGRLRDQVAPAAWFRRQARHTTLLHLIEAGHLADERYALLPRDDRWLVEYREHLLVARTTLEHRLEQLNDGDSYRHQAVLDAYSRLLDLRVHLLRRIAECGLPPEAPEVVTYRRIGEQQVAVMSRLIGVVRGIPGDDDEQWQREEREHRLLARAERFGDQADQWLSFEEERRATLANITEQLVDAPAELLTATRAALDAATQAHQTAQTAFAAAAEAGDLTAALAAKHLVERARHQTDRQLMRLDEDISLVERELAWRQHAKDPAVAEKLREWEKRRGEALAARRTAEEAADAALAASQAAERAQLASEMAEEHAAALQDAADQHDLVDLMEALDEMVDLRAGTVPAQ
;
A
#
# COMPACT_ATOMS: atom_id res chain seq x y z
N MET A 1 54.27 -31.87 6.23
CA MET A 1 53.43 -31.99 7.45
C MET A 1 52.39 -30.90 7.36
N LEU A 2 51.11 -31.20 7.64
CA LEU A 2 49.96 -30.31 7.37
C LEU A 2 49.80 -30.00 5.86
N LEU A 3 48.61 -29.74 5.31
CA LEU A 3 47.26 -30.10 5.75
C LEU A 3 46.47 -30.38 4.47
N GLY A 4 45.69 -31.46 4.43
CA GLY A 4 44.92 -31.85 3.25
C GLY A 4 43.56 -32.36 3.68
N ALA A 5 42.56 -31.47 3.69
CA ALA A 5 41.19 -31.84 4.01
C ALA A 5 40.60 -32.66 2.85
N GLY A 6 40.50 -33.97 3.04
CA GLY A 6 39.59 -34.78 2.24
C GLY A 6 38.18 -34.30 2.54
N MET A 7 37.44 -33.88 1.52
CA MET A 7 36.07 -33.43 1.69
C MET A 7 35.20 -34.60 2.13
N ASP A 8 34.65 -34.54 3.34
CA ASP A 8 33.40 -35.23 3.64
C ASP A 8 32.34 -34.64 2.72
N LEU A 9 32.08 -35.34 1.61
CA LEU A 9 30.87 -35.13 0.83
C LEU A 9 29.70 -35.47 1.74
N ALA A 10 29.07 -34.43 2.30
CA ALA A 10 27.84 -34.57 3.03
C ALA A 10 26.86 -35.34 2.14
N ALA A 11 26.50 -36.54 2.56
CA ALA A 11 25.46 -37.30 1.89
C ALA A 11 24.18 -36.48 2.00
N GLU A 12 23.67 -36.00 0.87
CA GLU A 12 22.30 -35.48 0.82
C GLU A 12 21.39 -36.62 1.27
N GLU A 13 20.77 -36.47 2.45
CA GLU A 13 19.82 -37.44 2.97
C GLU A 13 18.61 -37.45 2.04
N ALA A 14 18.62 -38.39 1.08
CA ALA A 14 17.50 -38.65 0.20
C ALA A 14 16.24 -38.79 1.07
N PRO A 15 15.20 -37.98 0.85
CA PRO A 15 14.14 -37.75 1.83
C PRO A 15 13.52 -39.09 2.24
N ALA A 16 13.65 -39.41 3.53
CA ALA A 16 13.37 -40.74 4.06
C ALA A 16 11.98 -41.22 3.63
N LEU A 17 11.93 -42.33 2.88
CA LEU A 17 10.69 -42.79 2.27
C LEU A 17 9.61 -43.01 3.34
N PRO A 18 8.42 -42.39 3.18
CA PRO A 18 7.41 -42.34 4.23
C PRO A 18 6.89 -43.74 4.51
N THR A 19 6.97 -44.15 5.78
CA THR A 19 6.59 -45.52 6.15
C THR A 19 5.08 -45.73 6.08
N LEU A 20 4.66 -46.99 5.93
CA LEU A 20 3.26 -47.39 6.00
C LEU A 20 2.60 -46.91 7.31
N ALA A 21 3.27 -47.10 8.45
CA ALA A 21 2.78 -46.68 9.76
C ALA A 21 2.57 -45.15 9.84
N HIS A 22 3.50 -44.35 9.30
CA HIS A 22 3.36 -42.90 9.23
C HIS A 22 2.16 -42.48 8.36
N SER A 23 2.02 -43.10 7.18
CA SER A 23 0.92 -42.83 6.25
C SER A 23 -0.46 -43.20 6.82
N VAL A 24 -0.54 -44.28 7.62
CA VAL A 24 -1.76 -44.67 8.35
C VAL A 24 -2.10 -43.68 9.47
N ALA A 25 -1.11 -43.17 10.20
CA ALA A 25 -1.32 -42.15 11.22
C ALA A 25 -1.84 -40.84 10.60
N GLN A 26 -1.21 -40.37 9.51
CA GLN A 26 -1.67 -39.21 8.75
C GLN A 26 -3.10 -39.38 8.21
N LEU A 27 -3.49 -40.59 7.79
CA LEU A 27 -4.87 -40.86 7.35
C LEU A 27 -5.89 -40.84 8.51
N ALA A 28 -5.48 -41.22 9.73
CA ALA A 28 -6.32 -41.07 10.91
C ALA A 28 -6.51 -39.60 11.30
N GLU A 29 -5.44 -38.82 11.28
CA GLU A 29 -5.48 -37.38 11.56
C GLU A 29 -6.32 -36.63 10.52
N ALA A 30 -6.07 -36.84 9.22
CA ALA A 30 -6.79 -36.17 8.14
C ALA A 30 -8.29 -36.54 8.12
N GLN A 31 -8.69 -37.76 8.51
CA GLN A 31 -10.10 -38.08 8.73
C GLN A 31 -10.68 -37.26 9.89
N ALA A 32 -10.02 -37.22 11.04
CA ALA A 32 -10.53 -36.52 12.22
C ALA A 32 -10.66 -35.01 11.99
N GLN A 33 -9.67 -34.40 11.33
CA GLN A 33 -9.70 -33.01 10.89
C GLN A 33 -10.89 -32.74 9.94
N LEU A 34 -11.10 -33.59 8.93
CA LEU A 34 -12.20 -33.45 7.97
C LEU A 34 -13.58 -33.61 8.64
N GLN A 35 -13.73 -34.59 9.53
CA GLN A 35 -14.97 -34.79 10.28
C GLN A 35 -15.29 -33.58 11.18
N SER A 36 -14.28 -33.02 11.85
CA SER A 36 -14.41 -31.80 12.66
C SER A 36 -14.81 -30.60 11.80
N ALA A 37 -14.10 -30.36 10.69
CA ALA A 37 -14.37 -29.26 9.76
C ALA A 37 -15.78 -29.34 9.15
N SER A 38 -16.20 -30.51 8.67
CA SER A 38 -17.54 -30.74 8.13
C SER A 38 -18.63 -30.54 9.20
N ALA A 39 -18.40 -30.94 10.45
CA ALA A 39 -19.33 -30.69 11.54
C ALA A 39 -19.49 -29.19 11.84
N VAL A 40 -18.40 -28.43 11.93
CA VAL A 40 -18.44 -26.96 12.13
C VAL A 40 -19.14 -26.27 10.95
N ALA A 41 -18.87 -26.70 9.72
CA ALA A 41 -19.53 -26.20 8.51
C ALA A 41 -20.99 -26.67 8.34
N ASN A 42 -21.51 -27.55 9.21
CA ASN A 42 -22.80 -28.22 9.06
C ASN A 42 -22.95 -28.89 7.68
N LEU A 43 -21.95 -29.66 7.26
CA LEU A 43 -21.93 -30.45 6.02
C LEU A 43 -22.11 -31.94 6.35
N ALA A 44 -22.86 -32.64 5.51
CA ALA A 44 -23.04 -34.09 5.61
C ALA A 44 -21.83 -34.83 5.02
N MET A 45 -21.44 -35.96 5.62
CA MET A 45 -20.43 -36.86 5.08
C MET A 45 -21.13 -38.10 4.49
N PRO A 46 -20.85 -38.52 3.23
CA PRO A 46 -21.46 -39.72 2.66
C PRO A 46 -21.05 -40.98 3.43
N GLY A 47 -22.00 -41.87 3.76
CA GLY A 47 -21.73 -43.08 4.57
C GLY A 47 -20.61 -43.96 4.02
N ALA A 48 -20.58 -44.17 2.70
CA ALA A 48 -19.56 -44.96 1.99
C ALA A 48 -18.12 -44.42 2.14
N PHE A 49 -17.94 -43.17 2.59
CA PHE A 49 -16.63 -42.63 2.93
C PHE A 49 -16.01 -43.36 4.14
N ALA A 50 -16.82 -43.66 5.16
CA ALA A 50 -16.36 -44.41 6.33
C ALA A 50 -15.96 -45.84 5.94
N ASP A 51 -16.78 -46.51 5.12
CA ASP A 51 -16.53 -47.88 4.65
C ASP A 51 -15.21 -47.97 3.85
N MET A 52 -14.96 -47.02 2.94
CA MET A 52 -13.72 -46.95 2.16
C MET A 52 -12.49 -46.76 3.08
N LEU A 53 -12.57 -45.87 4.07
CA LEU A 53 -11.48 -45.69 5.05
C LEU A 53 -11.25 -46.92 5.93
N ILE A 54 -12.31 -47.65 6.30
CA ILE A 54 -12.20 -48.92 7.01
C ILE A 54 -11.46 -49.94 6.13
N VAL A 55 -11.87 -50.13 4.88
CA VAL A 55 -11.19 -51.04 3.93
C VAL A 55 -9.72 -50.69 3.75
N ARG A 56 -9.38 -49.41 3.56
CA ARG A 56 -7.98 -48.95 3.44
C ARG A 56 -7.17 -49.23 4.72
N ARG A 57 -7.74 -49.06 5.91
CA ARG A 57 -7.10 -49.44 7.18
C ARG A 57 -6.93 -50.95 7.33
N THR A 58 -7.91 -51.76 6.94
CA THR A 58 -7.80 -53.23 6.97
C THR A 58 -6.68 -53.73 6.06
N ILE A 59 -6.54 -53.17 4.86
CA ILE A 59 -5.44 -53.51 3.93
C ILE A 59 -4.09 -53.07 4.52
N ALA A 60 -4.00 -51.87 5.10
CA ALA A 60 -2.78 -51.41 5.76
C ALA A 60 -2.38 -52.29 6.95
N ALA A 61 -3.35 -52.74 7.76
CA ALA A 61 -3.12 -53.68 8.86
C ALA A 61 -2.75 -55.09 8.38
N ASP A 62 -3.01 -55.47 7.13
CA ASP A 62 -2.50 -56.70 6.53
C ASP A 62 -1.06 -56.55 6.05
N TRP A 63 -0.72 -55.46 5.35
CA TRP A 63 0.67 -55.13 5.01
C TRP A 63 1.57 -55.01 6.25
N GLN A 64 1.10 -54.36 7.30
CA GLN A 64 1.83 -54.23 8.57
C GLN A 64 2.16 -55.60 9.18
N ARG A 65 1.18 -56.52 9.23
CA ARG A 65 1.41 -57.90 9.70
C ARG A 65 2.36 -58.69 8.81
N ARG A 66 2.37 -58.46 7.49
CA ARG A 66 3.33 -59.09 6.55
C ARG A 66 4.77 -58.60 6.77
N LEU A 67 4.94 -57.29 7.02
CA LEU A 67 6.23 -56.69 7.38
C LEU A 67 6.76 -57.23 8.71
N GLU A 68 5.92 -57.27 9.75
CA GLU A 68 6.26 -57.81 11.07
C GLU A 68 6.62 -59.30 11.00
N ALA A 69 5.90 -60.08 10.20
CA ALA A 69 6.21 -61.49 9.91
C ALA A 69 7.38 -61.69 8.93
N LYS A 70 7.96 -60.61 8.38
CA LYS A 70 9.04 -60.62 7.38
C LYS A 70 8.73 -61.44 6.12
N THR A 71 7.46 -61.54 5.74
CA THR A 71 7.00 -62.27 4.54
C THR A 71 7.02 -61.42 3.27
N VAL A 72 7.27 -60.12 3.41
CA VAL A 72 7.38 -59.11 2.35
C VAL A 72 8.54 -58.16 2.72
N PRO A 73 9.42 -57.77 1.79
CA PRO A 73 10.49 -56.82 2.06
C PRO A 73 9.97 -55.36 2.05
N VAL A 74 10.73 -54.44 2.65
CA VAL A 74 10.28 -53.04 2.86
C VAL A 74 10.18 -52.24 1.54
N ASP A 75 10.93 -52.66 0.52
CA ASP A 75 10.98 -52.12 -0.83
C ASP A 75 10.03 -52.83 -1.82
N ASP A 76 9.10 -53.66 -1.34
CA ASP A 76 8.10 -54.33 -2.19
C ASP A 76 7.27 -53.30 -2.99
N ALA A 77 7.20 -53.49 -4.31
CA ALA A 77 6.54 -52.55 -5.21
C ALA A 77 5.03 -52.40 -4.96
N GLY A 78 4.37 -53.43 -4.42
CA GLY A 78 2.97 -53.38 -4.01
C GLY A 78 2.77 -52.57 -2.72
N LEU A 79 3.65 -52.74 -1.74
CA LEU A 79 3.71 -51.96 -0.50
C LEU A 79 4.02 -50.48 -0.77
N LEU A 80 5.06 -50.19 -1.56
CA LEU A 80 5.44 -48.82 -1.93
C LEU A 80 4.31 -48.12 -2.67
N ARG A 81 3.71 -48.78 -3.67
CA ARG A 81 2.53 -48.27 -4.38
C ARG A 81 1.36 -48.00 -3.41
N PHE A 82 1.02 -48.96 -2.56
CA PHE A 82 -0.10 -48.82 -1.62
C PHE A 82 0.14 -47.66 -0.64
N THR A 83 1.38 -47.47 -0.18
CA THR A 83 1.76 -46.34 0.68
C THR A 83 1.60 -45.01 -0.06
N GLY A 84 2.02 -44.92 -1.33
CA GLY A 84 1.73 -43.76 -2.18
C GLY A 84 0.23 -43.50 -2.39
N GLU A 85 -0.58 -44.55 -2.57
CA GLU A 85 -2.05 -44.43 -2.65
C GLU A 85 -2.65 -43.86 -1.35
N LEU A 86 -2.12 -44.21 -0.18
CA LEU A 86 -2.53 -43.62 1.11
C LEU A 86 -2.13 -42.14 1.22
N GLN A 87 -0.95 -41.74 0.77
CA GLN A 87 -0.51 -40.34 0.82
C GLN A 87 -1.28 -39.44 -0.16
N ALA A 88 -1.57 -39.94 -1.36
CA ALA A 88 -2.45 -39.25 -2.29
C ALA A 88 -3.85 -39.03 -1.69
N LEU A 89 -4.38 -40.03 -0.98
CA LEU A 89 -5.63 -39.92 -0.22
C LEU A 89 -5.55 -38.88 0.90
N VAL A 90 -4.49 -38.89 1.74
CA VAL A 90 -4.27 -37.88 2.80
C VAL A 90 -4.31 -36.46 2.24
N ALA A 91 -3.59 -36.19 1.15
CA ALA A 91 -3.57 -34.87 0.51
C ALA A 91 -4.96 -34.45 0.00
N SER A 92 -5.73 -35.37 -0.59
CA SER A 92 -7.11 -35.10 -1.01
C SER A 92 -8.05 -34.83 0.18
N LEU A 93 -7.88 -35.53 1.32
CA LEU A 93 -8.66 -35.24 2.53
C LEU A 93 -8.33 -33.85 3.08
N GLN A 94 -7.05 -33.48 3.18
CA GLN A 94 -6.63 -32.15 3.64
C GLN A 94 -7.19 -31.01 2.78
N GLN A 95 -7.25 -31.19 1.46
CA GLN A 95 -7.88 -30.23 0.55
C GLN A 95 -9.39 -30.06 0.82
N LEU A 96 -10.11 -31.15 1.10
CA LEU A 96 -11.52 -31.11 1.48
C LEU A 96 -11.72 -30.49 2.87
N THR A 97 -10.84 -30.77 3.82
CA THR A 97 -10.81 -30.14 5.15
C THR A 97 -10.69 -28.63 5.03
N ASN A 98 -9.76 -28.13 4.22
CA ASN A 98 -9.56 -26.70 4.00
C ASN A 98 -10.81 -26.02 3.44
N LEU A 99 -11.51 -26.67 2.49
CA LEU A 99 -12.76 -26.15 1.92
C LEU A 99 -13.91 -26.14 2.94
N ALA A 100 -14.02 -27.18 3.76
CA ALA A 100 -14.99 -27.23 4.87
C ALA A 100 -14.68 -26.17 5.95
N GLN A 101 -13.41 -25.99 6.33
CA GLN A 101 -12.96 -24.95 7.26
C GLN A 101 -13.30 -23.54 6.76
N GLN A 102 -13.05 -23.24 5.48
CA GLN A 102 -13.42 -21.95 4.89
C GLN A 102 -14.92 -21.61 5.07
N LEU A 103 -15.81 -22.60 4.89
CA LEU A 103 -17.24 -22.42 5.13
C LEU A 103 -17.60 -22.40 6.63
N GLY A 104 -16.90 -23.17 7.47
CA GLY A 104 -17.12 -23.25 8.92
C GLY A 104 -16.64 -22.04 9.72
N ASP A 105 -15.60 -21.34 9.24
CA ASP A 105 -15.09 -20.11 9.86
C ASP A 105 -15.69 -18.83 9.26
N ALA A 106 -16.33 -18.89 8.09
CA ALA A 106 -17.05 -17.74 7.53
C ALA A 106 -18.07 -17.09 8.49
N PRO A 107 -18.86 -17.83 9.31
CA PRO A 107 -19.70 -17.24 10.35
C PRO A 107 -18.98 -16.45 11.43
N ARG A 108 -17.68 -16.73 11.67
CA ARG A 108 -16.86 -16.02 12.65
C ARG A 108 -16.16 -14.81 12.03
N ARG A 109 -15.65 -14.97 10.80
CA ARG A 109 -14.96 -13.92 10.05
C ARG A 109 -15.94 -12.85 9.57
N PHE A 110 -17.10 -13.27 9.05
CA PHE A 110 -18.04 -12.45 8.28
C PHE A 110 -19.49 -12.66 8.75
N PRO A 111 -19.80 -12.43 10.05
CA PRO A 111 -21.13 -12.73 10.61
C PRO A 111 -22.27 -12.01 9.90
N HIS A 112 -22.00 -10.82 9.33
CA HIS A 112 -22.97 -10.01 8.59
C HIS A 112 -23.35 -10.62 7.23
N CYS A 113 -22.43 -11.34 6.58
CA CYS A 113 -22.68 -11.99 5.28
C CYS A 113 -23.65 -13.18 5.36
N LEU A 114 -23.93 -13.71 6.56
CA LEU A 114 -24.75 -14.91 6.75
C LEU A 114 -26.21 -14.74 6.31
N SER A 115 -26.70 -13.51 6.26
CA SER A 115 -28.04 -13.17 5.77
C SER A 115 -28.11 -13.02 4.24
N GLU A 116 -26.97 -13.01 3.54
CA GLU A 116 -26.97 -12.76 2.10
C GLU A 116 -27.44 -13.97 1.26
N PRO A 117 -28.28 -13.74 0.24
CA PRO A 117 -28.59 -14.75 -0.78
C PRO A 117 -27.32 -15.26 -1.49
N ALA A 118 -26.27 -14.44 -1.61
CA ALA A 118 -25.00 -14.84 -2.19
C ALA A 118 -24.22 -15.82 -1.31
N PHE A 119 -24.19 -15.61 0.01
CA PHE A 119 -23.60 -16.58 0.94
C PHE A 119 -24.36 -17.91 0.93
N THR A 120 -25.69 -17.86 0.76
CA THR A 120 -26.51 -19.08 0.60
C THR A 120 -26.15 -19.86 -0.67
N ARG A 121 -25.92 -19.18 -1.81
CA ARG A 121 -25.42 -19.82 -3.05
C ARG A 121 -24.00 -20.36 -2.88
N TYR A 122 -23.10 -19.60 -2.25
CA TYR A 122 -21.74 -20.06 -1.94
C TYR A 122 -21.73 -21.34 -1.10
N ARG A 123 -22.56 -21.42 -0.05
CA ARG A 123 -22.74 -22.62 0.78
C ARG A 123 -23.20 -23.83 -0.04
N ALA A 124 -24.08 -23.64 -1.02
CA ALA A 124 -24.51 -24.71 -1.92
C ALA A 124 -23.37 -25.17 -2.86
N LEU A 125 -22.64 -24.23 -3.47
CA LEU A 125 -21.48 -24.53 -4.32
C LEU A 125 -20.38 -25.29 -3.56
N VAL A 126 -20.09 -24.90 -2.31
CA VAL A 126 -19.14 -25.61 -1.44
C VAL A 126 -19.61 -27.02 -1.10
N SER A 127 -20.89 -27.19 -0.74
CA SER A 127 -21.48 -28.51 -0.46
C SER A 127 -21.31 -29.45 -1.66
N VAL A 128 -21.67 -29.00 -2.87
CA VAL A 128 -21.54 -29.78 -4.11
C VAL A 128 -20.09 -30.11 -4.43
N ALA A 129 -19.15 -29.18 -4.22
CA ALA A 129 -17.72 -29.44 -4.43
C ALA A 129 -17.16 -30.47 -3.42
N LEU A 130 -17.60 -30.43 -2.17
CA LEU A 130 -17.23 -31.40 -1.13
C LEU A 130 -17.79 -32.79 -1.46
N ASP A 131 -19.07 -32.89 -1.80
CA ASP A 131 -19.71 -34.16 -2.21
C ASP A 131 -19.02 -34.78 -3.43
N GLN A 132 -18.72 -33.98 -4.46
CA GLN A 132 -17.99 -34.43 -5.65
C GLN A 132 -16.59 -34.96 -5.31
N GLY A 133 -15.85 -34.28 -4.44
CA GLY A 133 -14.52 -34.72 -4.00
C GLY A 133 -14.58 -36.00 -3.15
N LEU A 134 -15.55 -36.12 -2.25
CA LEU A 134 -15.77 -37.32 -1.44
C LEU A 134 -16.21 -38.51 -2.30
N GLN A 135 -17.05 -38.29 -3.32
CA GLN A 135 -17.41 -39.33 -4.29
C GLN A 135 -16.20 -39.79 -5.14
N ALA A 136 -15.33 -38.88 -5.57
CA ALA A 136 -14.10 -39.24 -6.28
C ALA A 136 -13.16 -40.08 -5.40
N VAL A 137 -12.99 -39.68 -4.13
CA VAL A 137 -12.22 -40.41 -3.12
C VAL A 137 -12.80 -41.81 -2.84
N VAL A 138 -14.13 -41.94 -2.68
CA VAL A 138 -14.81 -43.23 -2.51
C VAL A 138 -14.69 -44.12 -3.75
N ALA A 139 -14.76 -43.53 -4.95
CA ALA A 139 -14.58 -44.24 -6.22
C ALA A 139 -13.12 -44.64 -6.52
N GLY A 140 -12.17 -44.37 -5.61
CA GLY A 140 -10.75 -44.69 -5.80
C GLY A 140 -10.06 -43.85 -6.88
N ARG A 141 -10.69 -42.78 -7.36
CA ARG A 141 -10.10 -41.83 -8.32
C ARG A 141 -9.15 -40.90 -7.59
N LEU A 142 -7.95 -41.41 -7.31
CA LEU A 142 -6.90 -40.67 -6.65
C LEU A 142 -6.46 -39.44 -7.48
N ARG A 143 -5.88 -38.48 -6.76
CA ARG A 143 -5.38 -37.16 -7.16
C ARG A 143 -4.98 -36.98 -8.64
N ASP A 144 -4.24 -37.92 -9.20
CA ASP A 144 -3.65 -37.79 -10.55
C ASP A 144 -4.67 -38.01 -11.69
N GLN A 145 -5.83 -38.61 -11.40
CA GLN A 145 -6.94 -38.76 -12.36
C GLN A 145 -7.92 -37.56 -12.34
N VAL A 146 -7.81 -36.67 -11.36
CA VAL A 146 -8.65 -35.46 -11.23
C VAL A 146 -7.71 -34.25 -11.10
N ALA A 147 -7.17 -33.85 -12.25
CA ALA A 147 -6.10 -32.86 -12.44
C ALA A 147 -5.91 -31.88 -11.26
N PRO A 148 -4.83 -31.99 -10.45
CA PRO A 148 -4.66 -31.20 -9.23
C PRO A 148 -4.70 -29.69 -9.45
N ALA A 149 -4.17 -29.22 -10.60
CA ALA A 149 -4.21 -27.82 -11.00
C ALA A 149 -5.62 -27.29 -11.29
N ALA A 150 -6.61 -28.14 -11.58
CA ALA A 150 -8.01 -27.76 -11.71
C ALA A 150 -8.67 -27.63 -10.31
N TRP A 151 -8.38 -28.56 -9.39
CA TRP A 151 -8.87 -28.48 -8.01
C TRP A 151 -8.34 -27.25 -7.27
N PHE A 152 -7.02 -26.99 -7.32
CA PHE A 152 -6.45 -25.78 -6.72
C PHE A 152 -7.05 -24.49 -7.31
N ARG A 153 -7.26 -24.44 -8.64
CA ARG A 153 -7.99 -23.33 -9.29
C ARG A 153 -9.43 -23.19 -8.78
N ARG A 154 -10.14 -24.29 -8.51
CA ARG A 154 -11.50 -24.28 -7.93
C ARG A 154 -11.49 -23.77 -6.49
N GLN A 155 -10.56 -24.23 -5.65
CA GLN A 155 -10.40 -23.76 -4.27
C GLN A 155 -10.05 -22.26 -4.21
N ALA A 156 -9.18 -21.79 -5.10
CA ALA A 156 -8.90 -20.36 -5.24
C ALA A 156 -10.17 -19.56 -5.60
N ARG A 157 -10.99 -20.02 -6.55
CA ARG A 157 -12.27 -19.39 -6.91
C ARG A 157 -13.28 -19.36 -5.76
N HIS A 158 -13.40 -20.43 -4.98
CA HIS A 158 -14.20 -20.42 -3.75
C HIS A 158 -13.67 -19.39 -2.73
N THR A 159 -12.36 -19.22 -2.66
CA THR A 159 -11.73 -18.23 -1.77
C THR A 159 -12.00 -16.80 -2.25
N THR A 160 -11.83 -16.50 -3.54
CA THR A 160 -12.15 -15.19 -4.13
C THR A 160 -13.64 -14.86 -4.01
N LEU A 161 -14.53 -15.81 -4.31
CA LEU A 161 -15.98 -15.62 -4.23
C LEU A 161 -16.44 -15.23 -2.81
N LEU A 162 -15.84 -15.82 -1.77
CA LEU A 162 -16.16 -15.45 -0.39
C LEU A 162 -15.75 -13.99 -0.07
N HIS A 163 -14.56 -13.55 -0.49
CA HIS A 163 -14.12 -12.16 -0.31
C HIS A 163 -14.92 -11.17 -1.18
N LEU A 164 -15.47 -11.57 -2.33
CA LEU A 164 -16.39 -10.73 -3.11
C LEU A 164 -17.77 -10.58 -2.48
N ILE A 165 -18.23 -11.58 -1.72
CA ILE A 165 -19.45 -11.47 -0.91
C ILE A 165 -19.20 -10.51 0.26
N GLU A 166 -18.08 -10.68 0.96
CA GLU A 166 -17.63 -9.76 2.02
C GLU A 166 -17.50 -8.31 1.54
N ALA A 167 -16.78 -8.08 0.43
CA ALA A 167 -16.58 -6.75 -0.13
C ALA A 167 -17.89 -6.09 -0.56
N GLY A 168 -18.86 -6.87 -1.07
CA GLY A 168 -20.18 -6.37 -1.42
C GLY A 168 -20.96 -5.82 -0.22
N HIS A 169 -20.78 -6.43 0.95
CA HIS A 169 -21.35 -5.95 2.20
C HIS A 169 -20.60 -4.73 2.76
N LEU A 170 -19.27 -4.85 2.88
CA LEU A 170 -18.41 -3.83 3.48
C LEU A 170 -18.31 -2.55 2.64
N ALA A 171 -18.64 -2.59 1.34
CA ALA A 171 -18.63 -1.40 0.48
C ALA A 171 -19.51 -0.27 1.03
N ASP A 172 -20.70 -0.59 1.55
CA ASP A 172 -21.65 0.40 2.05
C ASP A 172 -21.20 1.03 3.40
N GLU A 173 -20.35 0.34 4.17
CA GLU A 173 -19.75 0.87 5.40
C GLU A 173 -18.44 1.62 5.12
N ARG A 174 -17.53 1.02 4.33
CA ARG A 174 -16.21 1.56 3.95
C ARG A 174 -16.33 2.85 3.15
N TYR A 175 -17.31 2.93 2.25
CA TYR A 175 -17.52 4.08 1.36
C TYR A 175 -18.69 4.98 1.80
N ALA A 176 -19.10 4.91 3.07
CA ALA A 176 -20.21 5.71 3.63
C ALA A 176 -20.02 7.24 3.56
N LEU A 177 -18.81 7.73 3.29
CA LEU A 177 -18.52 9.15 3.05
C LEU A 177 -18.82 9.61 1.61
N LEU A 178 -19.07 8.68 0.68
CA LEU A 178 -19.51 8.99 -0.68
C LEU A 178 -21.05 9.06 -0.77
N PRO A 179 -21.62 9.89 -1.67
CA PRO A 179 -23.03 9.79 -2.03
C PRO A 179 -23.40 8.36 -2.45
N ARG A 180 -24.57 7.87 -2.02
CA ARG A 180 -25.01 6.49 -2.32
C ARG A 180 -25.18 6.24 -3.83
N ASP A 181 -25.45 7.33 -4.55
CA ASP A 181 -25.63 7.50 -5.99
C ASP A 181 -24.36 8.03 -6.69
N ASP A 182 -23.21 8.10 -6.02
CA ASP A 182 -21.94 8.40 -6.70
C ASP A 182 -21.70 7.36 -7.81
N ARG A 183 -21.54 7.85 -9.04
CA ARG A 183 -21.39 7.04 -10.25
C ARG A 183 -20.31 5.95 -10.11
N TRP A 184 -19.22 6.22 -9.41
CA TRP A 184 -18.10 5.29 -9.29
C TRP A 184 -18.37 4.21 -8.24
N LEU A 185 -19.14 4.53 -7.19
CA LEU A 185 -19.64 3.56 -6.23
C LEU A 185 -20.74 2.67 -6.86
N VAL A 186 -21.57 3.23 -7.76
CA VAL A 186 -22.51 2.44 -8.59
C VAL A 186 -21.76 1.51 -9.53
N GLU A 187 -20.82 2.02 -10.36
CA GLU A 187 -20.03 1.20 -11.29
C GLU A 187 -19.23 0.10 -10.54
N TYR A 188 -18.67 0.40 -9.36
CA TYR A 188 -18.01 -0.61 -8.52
C TYR A 188 -18.96 -1.72 -8.07
N ARG A 189 -20.16 -1.38 -7.57
CA ARG A 189 -21.18 -2.38 -7.18
C ARG A 189 -21.64 -3.22 -8.38
N GLU A 190 -21.74 -2.62 -9.58
CA GLU A 190 -22.03 -3.35 -10.83
C GLU A 190 -20.91 -4.35 -11.18
N HIS A 191 -19.64 -3.92 -11.20
CA HIS A 191 -18.51 -4.83 -11.43
C HIS A 191 -18.41 -5.91 -10.37
N LEU A 192 -18.73 -5.61 -9.10
CA LEU A 192 -18.70 -6.57 -8.00
C LEU A 192 -19.76 -7.63 -8.18
N LEU A 193 -20.97 -7.23 -8.59
CA LEU A 193 -22.03 -8.15 -8.97
C LEU A 193 -21.61 -9.03 -10.14
N VAL A 194 -21.06 -8.46 -11.22
CA VAL A 194 -20.64 -9.20 -12.43
C VAL A 194 -19.53 -10.19 -12.08
N ALA A 195 -18.45 -9.74 -11.43
CA ALA A 195 -17.34 -10.59 -10.99
C ALA A 195 -17.82 -11.77 -10.13
N ARG A 196 -18.72 -11.49 -9.16
CA ARG A 196 -19.33 -12.49 -8.29
C ARG A 196 -20.15 -13.51 -9.09
N THR A 197 -21.05 -13.07 -9.98
CA THR A 197 -21.86 -13.98 -10.81
C THR A 197 -21.02 -14.78 -11.80
N THR A 198 -19.97 -14.20 -12.38
CA THR A 198 -19.02 -14.91 -13.25
C THR A 198 -18.22 -15.96 -12.46
N LEU A 199 -17.89 -15.70 -11.19
CA LEU A 199 -17.23 -16.68 -10.31
C LEU A 199 -18.17 -17.78 -9.81
N GLU A 200 -19.42 -17.45 -9.47
CA GLU A 200 -20.47 -18.44 -9.21
C GLU A 200 -20.61 -19.38 -10.42
N HIS A 201 -20.72 -18.84 -11.63
CA HIS A 201 -20.82 -19.61 -12.87
C HIS A 201 -19.53 -20.39 -13.20
N ARG A 202 -18.32 -19.87 -12.89
CA ARG A 202 -17.02 -20.58 -12.99
C ARG A 202 -16.80 -21.67 -11.91
N LEU A 203 -17.76 -21.87 -11.00
CA LEU A 203 -17.77 -22.97 -10.03
C LEU A 203 -18.83 -24.03 -10.37
N GLU A 204 -19.85 -23.65 -11.14
CA GLU A 204 -20.81 -24.53 -11.83
C GLU A 204 -20.19 -25.15 -13.10
N GLN A 205 -19.55 -24.33 -13.95
CA GLN A 205 -18.91 -24.72 -15.20
C GLN A 205 -17.39 -24.77 -15.05
N LEU A 206 -16.78 -25.86 -15.51
CA LEU A 206 -15.33 -26.13 -15.39
C LEU A 206 -14.44 -25.37 -16.41
N ASN A 207 -14.95 -24.27 -16.99
CA ASN A 207 -14.30 -23.51 -18.06
C ASN A 207 -13.56 -22.26 -17.54
N ASP A 208 -12.53 -21.83 -18.28
CA ASP A 208 -11.56 -20.84 -17.83
C ASP A 208 -11.53 -19.57 -18.73
N GLY A 209 -12.57 -18.72 -18.66
CA GLY A 209 -12.63 -17.39 -19.31
C GLY A 209 -12.84 -16.20 -18.34
N ASP A 210 -12.17 -15.08 -18.59
CA ASP A 210 -12.39 -13.70 -18.08
C ASP A 210 -12.47 -13.34 -16.58
N SER A 211 -12.54 -14.27 -15.64
CA SER A 211 -12.67 -13.94 -14.20
C SER A 211 -11.50 -13.12 -13.61
N TYR A 212 -10.29 -13.18 -14.16
CA TYR A 212 -9.13 -12.42 -13.65
C TYR A 212 -9.27 -10.91 -13.94
N ARG A 213 -9.71 -10.54 -15.16
CA ARG A 213 -9.94 -9.13 -15.53
C ARG A 213 -10.95 -8.47 -14.61
N HIS A 214 -12.05 -9.14 -14.30
CA HIS A 214 -13.07 -8.63 -13.38
C HIS A 214 -12.53 -8.35 -11.96
N GLN A 215 -11.55 -9.13 -11.48
CA GLN A 215 -10.87 -8.83 -10.22
C GLN A 215 -9.94 -7.62 -10.35
N ALA A 216 -9.11 -7.55 -11.40
CA ALA A 216 -8.22 -6.41 -11.62
C ALA A 216 -8.98 -5.07 -11.77
N VAL A 217 -10.14 -5.10 -12.45
CA VAL A 217 -11.07 -3.96 -12.52
C VAL A 217 -11.55 -3.57 -11.12
N LEU A 218 -11.99 -4.53 -10.30
CA LEU A 218 -12.44 -4.27 -8.93
C LEU A 218 -11.35 -3.70 -8.02
N ASP A 219 -10.13 -4.22 -8.12
CA ASP A 219 -8.99 -3.74 -7.34
C ASP A 219 -8.66 -2.27 -7.72
N ALA A 220 -8.81 -1.91 -9.00
CA ALA A 220 -8.62 -0.54 -9.48
C ALA A 220 -9.76 0.42 -9.03
N TYR A 221 -11.03 0.01 -9.12
CA TYR A 221 -12.15 0.79 -8.56
C TYR A 221 -12.04 0.93 -7.04
N SER A 222 -11.62 -0.11 -6.30
CA SER A 222 -11.44 -0.06 -4.85
C SER A 222 -10.46 1.04 -4.45
N ARG A 223 -9.28 1.08 -5.08
CA ARG A 223 -8.28 2.14 -4.84
C ARG A 223 -8.82 3.53 -5.18
N LEU A 224 -9.59 3.68 -6.27
CA LEU A 224 -10.21 4.95 -6.62
C LEU A 224 -11.25 5.41 -5.59
N LEU A 225 -12.07 4.50 -5.05
CA LEU A 225 -13.04 4.83 -4.00
C LEU A 225 -12.34 5.15 -2.67
N ASP A 226 -11.28 4.42 -2.33
CA ASP A 226 -10.43 4.70 -1.16
C ASP A 226 -9.79 6.10 -1.25
N LEU A 227 -9.22 6.45 -2.42
CA LEU A 227 -8.67 7.77 -2.71
C LEU A 227 -9.73 8.87 -2.53
N ARG A 228 -10.93 8.70 -3.10
CA ARG A 228 -11.99 9.72 -3.00
C ARG A 228 -12.50 9.90 -1.57
N VAL A 229 -12.57 8.81 -0.78
CA VAL A 229 -12.86 8.89 0.65
C VAL A 229 -11.75 9.61 1.41
N HIS A 230 -10.47 9.34 1.11
CA HIS A 230 -9.34 10.07 1.70
C HIS A 230 -9.41 11.58 1.38
N LEU A 231 -9.57 11.96 0.10
CA LEU A 231 -9.68 13.35 -0.34
C LEU A 231 -10.82 14.09 0.39
N LEU A 232 -12.03 13.53 0.39
CA LEU A 232 -13.19 14.11 1.08
C LEU A 232 -12.97 14.24 2.59
N ARG A 233 -12.40 13.19 3.19
CA ARG A 233 -12.09 13.16 4.63
C ARG A 233 -11.08 14.24 4.99
N ARG A 234 -9.97 14.38 4.27
CA ARG A 234 -8.93 15.37 4.56
C ARG A 234 -9.45 16.81 4.41
N ILE A 235 -10.26 17.07 3.38
CA ILE A 235 -10.95 18.35 3.19
C ILE A 235 -11.88 18.66 4.37
N ALA A 236 -12.57 17.66 4.94
CA ALA A 236 -13.43 17.85 6.11
C ALA A 236 -12.64 18.02 7.42
N GLU A 237 -11.50 17.33 7.57
CA GLU A 237 -10.67 17.36 8.78
C GLU A 237 -9.76 18.60 8.88
N CYS A 238 -9.34 19.20 7.76
CA CYS A 238 -8.38 20.33 7.75
C CYS A 238 -8.88 21.65 8.38
N GLY A 239 -10.19 21.81 8.62
CA GLY A 239 -10.78 23.02 9.21
C GLY A 239 -10.65 24.31 8.38
N LEU A 240 -10.04 24.26 7.19
CA LEU A 240 -9.89 25.39 6.27
C LEU A 240 -11.22 25.67 5.55
N PRO A 241 -11.54 26.94 5.20
CA PRO A 241 -12.75 27.25 4.46
C PRO A 241 -12.70 26.63 3.04
N PRO A 242 -13.85 26.22 2.44
CA PRO A 242 -13.88 25.55 1.14
C PRO A 242 -13.26 26.29 -0.06
N GLU A 243 -12.99 27.58 0.08
CA GLU A 243 -12.39 28.46 -0.94
C GLU A 243 -10.96 28.93 -0.56
N ALA A 244 -10.34 28.32 0.47
CA ALA A 244 -8.92 28.51 0.74
C ALA A 244 -8.08 28.03 -0.47
N PRO A 245 -7.08 28.79 -0.94
CA PRO A 245 -6.25 28.40 -2.09
C PRO A 245 -5.63 27.00 -1.96
N GLU A 246 -5.23 26.62 -0.74
CA GLU A 246 -4.67 25.32 -0.41
C GLU A 246 -5.69 24.19 -0.64
N VAL A 247 -6.94 24.38 -0.18
CA VAL A 247 -8.05 23.43 -0.38
C VAL A 247 -8.46 23.32 -1.84
N VAL A 248 -8.46 24.43 -2.57
CA VAL A 248 -8.75 24.45 -4.01
C VAL A 248 -7.66 23.71 -4.80
N THR A 249 -6.39 23.91 -4.42
CA THR A 249 -5.24 23.22 -5.06
C THR A 249 -5.27 21.73 -4.77
N TYR A 250 -5.48 21.33 -3.51
CA TYR A 250 -5.61 19.93 -3.09
C TYR A 250 -6.76 19.21 -3.82
N ARG A 251 -7.94 19.86 -3.93
CA ARG A 251 -9.07 19.32 -4.70
C ARG A 251 -8.71 19.08 -6.16
N ARG A 252 -8.09 20.05 -6.83
CA ARG A 252 -7.71 19.97 -8.24
C ARG A 252 -6.68 18.86 -8.51
N ILE A 253 -5.72 18.68 -7.62
CA ILE A 253 -4.75 17.58 -7.67
C ILE A 253 -5.44 16.23 -7.43
N GLY A 254 -6.34 16.15 -6.45
CA GLY A 254 -7.18 14.98 -6.22
C GLY A 254 -8.07 14.62 -7.42
N GLU A 255 -8.62 15.61 -8.12
CA GLU A 255 -9.36 15.43 -9.37
C GLU A 255 -8.46 14.93 -10.52
N GLN A 256 -7.21 15.40 -10.62
CA GLN A 256 -6.22 14.86 -11.56
C GLN A 256 -5.89 13.39 -11.25
N GLN A 257 -5.61 13.04 -9.99
CA GLN A 257 -5.38 11.67 -9.55
C GLN A 257 -6.58 10.76 -9.88
N VAL A 258 -7.79 11.19 -9.51
CA VAL A 258 -9.05 10.52 -9.85
C VAL A 258 -9.17 10.31 -11.36
N ALA A 259 -8.84 11.32 -12.18
CA ALA A 259 -8.89 11.20 -13.63
C ALA A 259 -7.86 10.20 -14.20
N VAL A 260 -6.64 10.12 -13.64
CA VAL A 260 -5.64 9.10 -14.02
C VAL A 260 -6.15 7.70 -13.66
N MET A 261 -6.62 7.50 -12.43
CA MET A 261 -7.20 6.22 -12.00
C MET A 261 -8.41 5.82 -12.84
N SER A 262 -9.27 6.76 -13.23
CA SER A 262 -10.39 6.53 -14.14
C SER A 262 -9.95 6.06 -15.52
N ARG A 263 -8.83 6.55 -16.06
CA ARG A 263 -8.26 6.04 -17.33
C ARG A 263 -7.66 4.66 -17.16
N LEU A 264 -6.92 4.41 -16.07
CA LEU A 264 -6.34 3.10 -15.77
C LEU A 264 -7.42 2.01 -15.63
N ILE A 265 -8.54 2.31 -14.95
CA ILE A 265 -9.75 1.47 -14.94
C ILE A 265 -10.26 1.22 -16.36
N GLY A 266 -10.26 2.24 -17.22
CA GLY A 266 -10.62 2.12 -18.63
C GLY A 266 -9.72 1.15 -19.42
N VAL A 267 -8.41 1.18 -19.19
CA VAL A 267 -7.45 0.27 -19.82
C VAL A 267 -7.66 -1.18 -19.34
N VAL A 268 -7.78 -1.39 -18.02
CA VAL A 268 -8.01 -2.72 -17.43
C VAL A 268 -9.39 -3.32 -17.81
N ARG A 269 -10.38 -2.47 -18.15
CA ARG A 269 -11.67 -2.86 -18.76
C ARG A 269 -11.60 -3.12 -20.27
N GLY A 270 -10.46 -2.89 -20.92
CA GLY A 270 -10.28 -3.02 -22.37
C GLY A 270 -10.42 -4.44 -22.90
N ILE A 271 -10.81 -4.54 -24.17
CA ILE A 271 -10.58 -5.76 -24.97
C ILE A 271 -9.11 -5.72 -25.40
N PRO A 272 -8.34 -6.82 -25.29
CA PRO A 272 -6.96 -6.84 -25.75
C PRO A 272 -6.87 -6.59 -27.27
N GLY A 273 -6.03 -5.63 -27.65
CA GLY A 273 -5.30 -5.69 -28.92
C GLY A 273 -4.10 -6.62 -28.77
N ASP A 274 -3.11 -6.51 -29.66
CA ASP A 274 -1.83 -7.21 -29.47
C ASP A 274 -1.18 -6.79 -28.13
N ASP A 275 -0.68 -7.78 -27.38
CA ASP A 275 -0.40 -7.65 -25.94
C ASP A 275 0.60 -6.51 -25.61
N ASP A 276 1.55 -6.25 -26.51
CA ASP A 276 2.56 -5.19 -26.36
C ASP A 276 1.94 -3.78 -26.29
N GLU A 277 0.92 -3.47 -27.11
CA GLU A 277 0.26 -2.17 -27.05
C GLU A 277 -0.52 -1.98 -25.74
N GLN A 278 -1.11 -3.05 -25.19
CA GLN A 278 -1.85 -2.97 -23.93
C GLN A 278 -0.89 -2.76 -22.76
N TRP A 279 0.18 -3.55 -22.68
CA TRP A 279 1.18 -3.42 -21.62
C TRP A 279 1.79 -2.00 -21.57
N GLN A 280 2.20 -1.46 -22.72
CA GLN A 280 2.71 -0.08 -22.80
C GLN A 280 1.68 0.99 -22.40
N ARG A 281 0.37 0.74 -22.57
CA ARG A 281 -0.70 1.67 -22.13
C ARG A 281 -0.92 1.59 -20.62
N GLU A 282 -0.95 0.39 -20.06
CA GLU A 282 -1.04 0.16 -18.61
C GLU A 282 0.15 0.78 -17.88
N GLU A 283 1.37 0.54 -18.36
CA GLU A 283 2.58 1.07 -17.74
C GLU A 283 2.65 2.62 -17.83
N ARG A 284 2.24 3.22 -18.96
CA ARG A 284 2.16 4.69 -19.07
C ARG A 284 1.16 5.30 -18.08
N GLU A 285 -0.02 4.71 -17.91
CA GLU A 285 -0.98 5.19 -16.91
C GLU A 285 -0.49 4.91 -15.47
N HIS A 286 0.28 3.85 -15.23
CA HIS A 286 0.97 3.63 -13.94
C HIS A 286 2.07 4.67 -13.67
N ARG A 287 2.90 5.03 -14.67
CA ARG A 287 3.88 6.13 -14.56
C ARG A 287 3.19 7.47 -14.27
N LEU A 288 2.06 7.75 -14.94
CA LEU A 288 1.23 8.94 -14.66
C LEU A 288 0.59 8.90 -13.27
N LEU A 289 0.17 7.72 -12.79
CA LEU A 289 -0.43 7.57 -11.45
C LEU A 289 0.60 7.85 -10.36
N ALA A 290 1.80 7.27 -10.43
CA ALA A 290 2.87 7.52 -9.46
C ALA A 290 3.28 9.00 -9.38
N ARG A 291 3.30 9.71 -10.53
CA ARG A 291 3.53 11.17 -10.57
C ARG A 291 2.36 11.95 -9.94
N ALA A 292 1.12 11.54 -10.16
CA ALA A 292 -0.05 12.17 -9.56
C ALA A 292 -0.17 11.88 -8.05
N GLU A 293 0.23 10.70 -7.58
CA GLU A 293 0.35 10.33 -6.16
C GLU A 293 1.33 11.27 -5.45
N ARG A 294 2.54 11.46 -6.00
CA ARG A 294 3.54 12.43 -5.50
C ARG A 294 2.99 13.86 -5.37
N PHE A 295 2.18 14.34 -6.32
CA PHE A 295 1.54 15.66 -6.23
C PHE A 295 0.50 15.73 -5.10
N GLY A 296 -0.26 14.66 -4.87
CA GLY A 296 -1.23 14.59 -3.77
C GLY A 296 -0.56 14.58 -2.40
N ASP A 297 0.54 13.83 -2.26
CA ASP A 297 1.35 13.82 -1.03
C ASP A 297 1.91 15.22 -0.70
N GLN A 298 2.41 15.94 -1.72
CA GLN A 298 2.86 17.32 -1.56
C GLN A 298 1.70 18.27 -1.20
N ALA A 299 0.50 18.05 -1.76
CA ALA A 299 -0.67 18.87 -1.46
C ALA A 299 -1.25 18.61 -0.06
N ASP A 300 -1.19 17.37 0.43
CA ASP A 300 -1.58 17.02 1.81
C ASP A 300 -0.62 17.62 2.85
N GLN A 301 0.69 17.55 2.56
CA GLN A 301 1.71 18.29 3.31
C GLN A 301 1.41 19.79 3.31
N TRP A 302 0.93 20.34 2.19
CA TRP A 302 0.58 21.76 2.07
C TRP A 302 -0.63 22.19 2.92
N LEU A 303 -1.70 21.38 2.96
CA LEU A 303 -2.82 21.60 3.89
C LEU A 303 -2.32 21.62 5.34
N SER A 304 -1.47 20.65 5.68
CA SER A 304 -0.88 20.49 7.01
C SER A 304 0.00 21.70 7.40
N PHE A 305 0.79 22.24 6.46
CA PHE A 305 1.58 23.47 6.69
C PHE A 305 0.71 24.71 6.93
N GLU A 306 -0.44 24.84 6.26
CA GLU A 306 -1.38 25.95 6.49
C GLU A 306 -2.12 25.84 7.82
N GLU A 307 -2.46 24.61 8.26
CA GLU A 307 -2.98 24.33 9.61
C GLU A 307 -1.95 24.72 10.69
N GLU A 308 -0.71 24.23 10.57
CA GLU A 308 0.41 24.57 11.47
C GLU A 308 0.66 26.09 11.50
N ARG A 309 0.72 26.74 10.34
CA ARG A 309 0.97 28.19 10.23
C ARG A 309 -0.12 28.99 10.94
N ARG A 310 -1.39 28.61 10.81
CA ARG A 310 -2.50 29.26 11.53
C ARG A 310 -2.40 29.10 13.04
N ALA A 311 -2.07 27.90 13.52
CA ALA A 311 -1.87 27.65 14.94
C ALA A 311 -0.70 28.46 15.51
N THR A 312 0.47 28.44 14.85
CA THR A 312 1.65 29.23 15.24
C THR A 312 1.37 30.74 15.22
N LEU A 313 0.70 31.27 14.19
CA LEU A 313 0.34 32.68 14.14
C LEU A 313 -0.67 33.09 15.23
N ALA A 314 -1.62 32.24 15.57
CA ALA A 314 -2.55 32.50 16.68
C ALA A 314 -1.81 32.59 18.02
N ASN A 315 -0.96 31.59 18.32
CA ASN A 315 -0.16 31.55 19.56
C ASN A 315 0.76 32.77 19.69
N ILE A 316 1.47 33.15 18.62
CA ILE A 316 2.32 34.35 18.63
C ILE A 316 1.47 35.62 18.82
N THR A 317 0.30 35.70 18.19
CA THR A 317 -0.59 36.88 18.31
C THR A 317 -1.12 37.03 19.73
N GLU A 318 -1.43 35.93 20.43
CA GLU A 318 -1.82 35.92 21.84
C GLU A 318 -0.67 36.38 22.75
N GLN A 319 0.54 35.84 22.57
CA GLN A 319 1.74 36.28 23.31
C GLN A 319 2.09 37.76 23.08
N LEU A 320 1.70 38.34 21.93
CA LEU A 320 1.92 39.75 21.59
C LEU A 320 0.85 40.72 22.14
N VAL A 321 -0.15 40.26 22.91
CA VAL A 321 -1.17 41.15 23.50
C VAL A 321 -0.56 42.04 24.59
N ASP A 322 0.18 41.45 25.53
CA ASP A 322 0.79 42.14 26.68
C ASP A 322 2.30 42.44 26.48
N ALA A 323 2.87 42.11 25.33
CA ALA A 323 4.31 42.22 25.06
C ALA A 323 4.83 43.67 25.00
N PRO A 324 6.07 43.95 25.47
CA PRO A 324 6.70 45.26 25.38
C PRO A 324 6.69 45.88 23.98
N ALA A 325 6.47 47.20 23.90
CA ALA A 325 6.32 47.95 22.65
C ALA A 325 7.55 47.86 21.73
N GLU A 326 8.73 47.68 22.32
CA GLU A 326 10.01 47.45 21.65
C GLU A 326 10.03 46.17 20.79
N LEU A 327 9.23 45.16 21.16
CA LEU A 327 9.12 43.89 20.41
C LEU A 327 7.98 43.91 19.38
N LEU A 328 6.85 44.56 19.70
CA LEU A 328 5.63 44.53 18.87
C LEU A 328 5.88 44.82 17.39
N THR A 329 6.66 45.87 17.08
CA THR A 329 6.92 46.29 15.69
C THR A 329 7.78 45.28 14.93
N ALA A 330 8.83 44.75 15.58
CA ALA A 330 9.76 43.82 14.96
C ALA A 330 9.14 42.44 14.74
N THR A 331 8.39 41.93 15.73
CA THR A 331 7.72 40.63 15.60
C THR A 331 6.62 40.69 14.55
N ARG A 332 5.76 41.72 14.54
CA ARG A 332 4.69 41.85 13.52
C ARG A 332 5.25 41.88 12.09
N ALA A 333 6.29 42.67 11.83
CA ALA A 333 6.93 42.73 10.52
C ALA A 333 7.50 41.37 10.05
N ALA A 334 7.94 40.50 10.98
CA ALA A 334 8.38 39.15 10.66
C ALA A 334 7.21 38.20 10.31
N LEU A 335 6.08 38.30 11.04
CA LEU A 335 4.86 37.51 10.76
C LEU A 335 4.21 37.91 9.43
N ASP A 336 4.22 39.21 9.11
CA ASP A 336 3.76 39.74 7.82
C ASP A 336 4.63 39.19 6.68
N ALA A 337 5.96 39.23 6.84
CA ALA A 337 6.90 38.68 5.86
C ALA A 337 6.75 37.15 5.68
N ALA A 338 6.60 36.38 6.77
CA ALA A 338 6.35 34.95 6.71
C ALA A 338 5.01 34.62 6.01
N THR A 339 3.97 35.41 6.27
CA THR A 339 2.66 35.29 5.59
C THR A 339 2.76 35.60 4.11
N GLN A 340 3.49 36.65 3.71
CA GLN A 340 3.73 36.98 2.31
C GLN A 340 4.56 35.89 1.60
N ALA A 341 5.56 35.31 2.27
CA ALA A 341 6.35 34.20 1.74
C ALA A 341 5.48 32.96 1.48
N HIS A 342 4.60 32.59 2.44
CA HIS A 342 3.65 31.49 2.28
C HIS A 342 2.68 31.72 1.12
N GLN A 343 2.07 32.90 1.01
CA GLN A 343 1.18 33.25 -0.11
C GLN A 343 1.88 33.19 -1.48
N THR A 344 3.15 33.64 -1.53
CA THR A 344 3.98 33.60 -2.75
C THR A 344 4.26 32.14 -3.14
N ALA A 345 4.64 31.30 -2.18
CA ALA A 345 4.92 29.89 -2.41
C ALA A 345 3.65 29.09 -2.77
N GLN A 346 2.50 29.37 -2.14
CA GLN A 346 1.21 28.76 -2.49
C GLN A 346 0.81 29.10 -3.94
N THR A 347 1.05 30.33 -4.39
CA THR A 347 0.81 30.74 -5.77
C THR A 347 1.73 29.99 -6.75
N ALA A 348 3.00 29.80 -6.38
CA ALA A 348 3.97 29.04 -7.18
C ALA A 348 3.65 27.52 -7.21
N PHE A 349 3.26 26.93 -6.08
CA PHE A 349 2.88 25.52 -5.99
C PHE A 349 1.62 25.22 -6.80
N ALA A 350 0.59 26.08 -6.71
CA ALA A 350 -0.60 25.97 -7.53
C ALA A 350 -0.23 25.99 -9.03
N ALA A 351 0.53 26.99 -9.49
CA ALA A 351 0.97 27.10 -10.88
C ALA A 351 1.81 25.89 -11.35
N ALA A 352 2.67 25.35 -10.48
CA ALA A 352 3.45 24.15 -10.77
C ALA A 352 2.56 22.89 -10.92
N ALA A 353 1.54 22.74 -10.08
CA ALA A 353 0.55 21.67 -10.18
C ALA A 353 -0.40 21.83 -11.38
N GLU A 354 -0.63 23.06 -11.88
CA GLU A 354 -1.31 23.27 -13.16
C GLU A 354 -0.45 22.81 -14.35
N ALA A 355 0.86 23.03 -14.29
CA ALA A 355 1.82 22.67 -15.33
C ALA A 355 2.28 21.20 -15.28
N GLY A 356 2.10 20.51 -14.15
CA GLY A 356 2.67 19.17 -13.91
C GLY A 356 4.16 19.18 -13.56
N ASP A 357 4.73 20.33 -13.18
CA ASP A 357 6.14 20.48 -12.85
C ASP A 357 6.44 20.14 -11.37
N LEU A 358 6.86 18.90 -11.13
CA LEU A 358 7.29 18.42 -9.82
C LEU A 358 8.50 19.17 -9.26
N THR A 359 9.37 19.75 -10.11
CA THR A 359 10.57 20.47 -9.69
C THR A 359 10.22 21.88 -9.21
N ALA A 360 9.33 22.59 -9.90
CA ALA A 360 8.79 23.86 -9.43
C ALA A 360 7.93 23.70 -8.17
N ALA A 361 7.13 22.62 -8.08
CA ALA A 361 6.34 22.30 -6.89
C ALA A 361 7.24 22.02 -5.66
N LEU A 362 8.28 21.22 -5.83
CA LEU A 362 9.31 20.98 -4.81
C LEU A 362 10.06 22.27 -4.45
N ALA A 363 10.35 23.14 -5.42
CA ALA A 363 10.97 24.43 -5.16
C ALA A 363 10.07 25.35 -4.31
N ALA A 364 8.75 25.34 -4.55
CA ALA A 364 7.77 26.06 -3.75
C ALA A 364 7.65 25.51 -2.32
N LYS A 365 7.57 24.17 -2.15
CA LYS A 365 7.61 23.49 -0.84
C LYS A 365 8.79 23.98 0.00
N HIS A 366 9.98 23.98 -0.59
CA HIS A 366 11.21 24.40 0.07
C HIS A 366 11.24 25.88 0.50
N LEU A 367 10.39 26.74 -0.09
CA LEU A 367 10.23 28.14 0.34
C LEU A 367 9.31 28.24 1.56
N VAL A 368 8.22 27.48 1.63
CA VAL A 368 7.35 27.41 2.82
C VAL A 368 8.10 26.88 4.03
N GLU A 369 8.84 25.77 3.88
CA GLU A 369 9.62 25.16 4.97
C GLU A 369 10.60 26.15 5.63
N ARG A 370 11.25 27.01 4.83
CA ARG A 370 12.13 28.07 5.34
C ARG A 370 11.37 29.10 6.15
N ALA A 371 10.26 29.61 5.62
CA ALA A 371 9.41 30.56 6.32
C ALA A 371 8.81 29.97 7.61
N ARG A 372 8.40 28.69 7.57
CA ARG A 372 7.91 27.94 8.75
C ARG A 372 9.01 27.81 9.80
N HIS A 373 10.18 27.29 9.45
CA HIS A 373 11.31 27.16 10.38
C HIS A 373 11.78 28.50 10.97
N GLN A 374 11.72 29.60 10.21
CA GLN A 374 12.02 30.93 10.74
C GLN A 374 10.95 31.40 11.74
N THR A 375 9.67 31.13 11.47
CA THR A 375 8.54 31.44 12.38
C THR A 375 8.56 30.56 13.64
N ASP A 376 8.82 29.26 13.50
CA ASP A 376 8.95 28.29 14.59
C ASP A 376 10.07 28.71 15.58
N ARG A 377 11.23 29.12 15.04
CA ARG A 377 12.36 29.69 15.81
C ARG A 377 12.06 31.04 16.46
N GLN A 378 10.99 31.73 16.05
CA GLN A 378 10.54 32.98 16.65
C GLN A 378 9.56 32.69 17.79
N LEU A 379 8.58 31.79 17.58
CA LEU A 379 7.68 31.30 18.65
C LEU A 379 8.49 30.73 19.82
N MET A 380 9.42 29.81 19.56
CA MET A 380 10.23 29.12 20.59
C MET A 380 11.06 30.06 21.50
N ARG A 381 11.19 31.34 21.13
CA ARG A 381 12.01 32.33 21.86
C ARG A 381 11.24 33.57 22.28
N LEU A 382 9.97 33.71 21.91
CA LEU A 382 9.20 34.93 22.16
C LEU A 382 9.04 35.18 23.66
N ASP A 383 8.77 34.14 24.46
CA ASP A 383 8.72 34.23 25.92
C ASP A 383 10.06 34.63 26.55
N GLU A 384 11.20 34.17 25.99
CA GLU A 384 12.53 34.56 26.44
C GLU A 384 12.85 36.01 26.08
N ASP A 385 12.60 36.41 24.82
CA ASP A 385 12.84 37.77 24.32
C ASP A 385 11.94 38.80 25.05
N ILE A 386 10.67 38.46 25.36
CA ILE A 386 9.77 39.24 26.24
C ILE A 386 10.38 39.36 27.65
N SER A 387 10.66 38.22 28.30
CA SER A 387 11.23 38.18 29.66
C SER A 387 12.53 38.98 29.80
N LEU A 388 13.34 39.03 28.75
CA LEU A 388 14.58 39.80 28.71
C LEU A 388 14.32 41.32 28.58
N VAL A 389 13.39 41.73 27.72
CA VAL A 389 13.06 43.15 27.52
C VAL A 389 12.35 43.75 28.74
N GLU A 390 11.42 43.03 29.38
CA GLU A 390 10.78 43.48 30.63
C GLU A 390 11.81 43.76 31.74
N ARG A 391 12.74 42.81 31.94
CA ARG A 391 13.82 42.94 32.94
C ARG A 391 14.76 44.09 32.59
N GLU A 392 15.10 44.25 31.32
CA GLU A 392 15.91 45.39 30.86
C GLU A 392 15.22 46.74 31.11
N LEU A 393 13.92 46.85 30.80
CA LEU A 393 13.14 48.07 31.03
C LEU A 393 13.08 48.41 32.53
N ALA A 394 12.88 47.41 33.40
CA ALA A 394 12.94 47.61 34.85
C ALA A 394 14.32 48.13 35.32
N TRP A 395 15.42 47.55 34.82
CA TRP A 395 16.78 48.02 35.18
C TRP A 395 17.09 49.41 34.62
N ARG A 396 16.63 49.74 33.41
CA ARG A 396 16.80 51.06 32.78
C ARG A 396 16.18 52.20 33.59
N GLN A 397 15.11 51.95 34.36
CA GLN A 397 14.53 52.95 35.29
C GLN A 397 15.52 53.41 36.37
N HIS A 398 16.46 52.54 36.77
CA HIS A 398 17.47 52.81 37.80
C HIS A 398 18.80 53.36 37.24
N ALA A 399 18.92 53.61 35.93
CA ALA A 399 20.15 54.04 35.25
C ALA A 399 20.74 55.41 35.69
N LYS A 400 20.12 56.09 36.66
CA LYS A 400 20.70 57.26 37.34
C LYS A 400 21.73 56.89 38.42
N ASP A 401 21.72 55.64 38.88
CA ASP A 401 22.76 55.09 39.75
C ASP A 401 23.99 54.72 38.89
N PRO A 402 25.20 55.21 39.20
CA PRO A 402 26.40 54.94 38.41
C PRO A 402 26.81 53.45 38.39
N ALA A 403 26.53 52.69 39.44
CA ALA A 403 26.83 51.26 39.50
C ALA A 403 25.86 50.45 38.61
N VAL A 404 24.58 50.85 38.58
CA VAL A 404 23.60 50.28 37.64
C VAL A 404 23.96 50.66 36.20
N ALA A 405 24.37 51.91 35.95
CA ALA A 405 24.79 52.36 34.63
C ALA A 405 26.03 51.63 34.09
N GLU A 406 26.99 51.25 34.94
CA GLU A 406 28.12 50.41 34.55
C GLU A 406 27.67 48.97 34.21
N LYS A 407 26.80 48.37 35.02
CA LYS A 407 26.26 47.03 34.75
C LYS A 407 25.34 46.96 33.53
N LEU A 408 24.62 48.04 33.21
CA LEU A 408 23.87 48.14 31.96
C LEU A 408 24.79 48.12 30.73
N ARG A 409 25.98 48.74 30.77
CA ARG A 409 26.96 48.66 29.66
C ARG A 409 27.57 47.26 29.51
N GLU A 410 27.88 46.59 30.63
CA GLU A 410 28.31 45.18 30.60
C GLU A 410 27.23 44.28 30.00
N TRP A 411 25.96 44.51 30.36
CA TRP A 411 24.80 43.81 29.82
C TRP A 411 24.62 44.07 28.32
N GLU A 412 24.60 45.33 27.88
CA GLU A 412 24.45 45.71 26.47
C GLU A 412 25.55 45.09 25.60
N LYS A 413 26.79 45.05 26.09
CA LYS A 413 27.90 44.35 25.40
C LYS A 413 27.61 42.84 25.28
N ARG A 414 27.32 42.15 26.39
CA ARG A 414 27.04 40.70 26.38
C ARG A 414 25.82 40.34 25.54
N ARG A 415 24.79 41.18 25.54
CA ARG A 415 23.60 41.05 24.69
C ARG A 415 23.96 41.20 23.21
N GLY A 416 24.82 42.16 22.86
CA GLY A 416 25.34 42.30 21.50
C GLY A 416 26.12 41.05 21.04
N GLU A 417 27.00 40.52 21.89
CA GLU A 417 27.75 39.29 21.65
C GLU A 417 26.81 38.07 21.50
N ALA A 418 25.80 37.93 22.35
CA ALA A 418 24.81 36.85 22.28
C ALA A 418 23.89 36.95 21.05
N LEU A 419 23.45 38.15 20.67
CA LEU A 419 22.66 38.38 19.45
C LEU A 419 23.47 38.11 18.18
N ALA A 420 24.76 38.42 18.17
CA ALA A 420 25.65 38.06 17.07
C ALA A 420 25.80 36.53 16.95
N ALA A 421 26.05 35.84 18.08
CA ALA A 421 26.13 34.38 18.10
C ALA A 421 24.81 33.70 17.66
N ARG A 422 23.66 34.23 18.10
CA ARG A 422 22.32 33.77 17.68
C ARG A 422 22.14 33.88 16.16
N ARG A 423 22.53 35.00 15.55
CA ARG A 423 22.48 35.16 14.08
C ARG A 423 23.36 34.14 13.36
N THR A 424 24.61 33.95 13.79
CA THR A 424 25.49 32.96 13.15
C THR A 424 24.97 31.52 13.29
N ALA A 425 24.23 31.21 14.36
CA ALA A 425 23.57 29.91 14.52
C ALA A 425 22.31 29.77 13.64
N GLU A 426 21.56 30.85 13.43
CA GLU A 426 20.43 30.91 12.50
C GLU A 426 20.88 30.78 11.03
N GLU A 427 21.95 31.48 10.65
CA GLU A 427 22.60 31.38 9.34
C GLU A 427 23.12 29.95 9.08
N ALA A 428 23.74 29.31 10.08
CA ALA A 428 24.19 27.92 9.98
C ALA A 428 23.02 26.92 9.85
N ALA A 429 21.91 27.15 10.56
CA ALA A 429 20.71 26.33 10.45
C ALA A 429 20.02 26.48 9.08
N ASP A 430 19.96 27.70 8.54
CA ASP A 430 19.41 27.95 7.19
C ASP A 430 20.31 27.37 6.09
N ALA A 431 21.63 27.40 6.27
CA ALA A 431 22.57 26.72 5.38
C ALA A 431 22.41 25.19 5.40
N ALA A 432 22.22 24.59 6.58
CA ALA A 432 21.99 23.15 6.73
C ALA A 432 20.65 22.71 6.08
N LEU A 433 19.58 23.48 6.30
CA LEU A 433 18.28 23.28 5.64
C LEU A 433 18.41 23.40 4.12
N ALA A 434 19.10 24.44 3.63
CA ALA A 434 19.33 24.63 2.20
C ALA A 434 20.16 23.49 1.57
N ALA A 435 21.09 22.87 2.31
CA ALA A 435 21.83 21.70 1.86
C ALA A 435 20.96 20.44 1.77
N SER A 436 20.09 20.19 2.77
CA SER A 436 19.11 19.10 2.73
C SER A 436 18.15 19.24 1.54
N GLN A 437 17.62 20.44 1.35
CA GLN A 437 16.75 20.80 0.23
C GLN A 437 17.45 20.78 -1.15
N ALA A 438 18.78 20.88 -1.20
CA ALA A 438 19.55 20.68 -2.43
C ALA A 438 19.71 19.18 -2.74
N ALA A 439 19.88 18.33 -1.71
CA ALA A 439 19.92 16.88 -1.89
C ALA A 439 18.58 16.30 -2.36
N GLU A 440 17.45 16.75 -1.79
CA GLU A 440 16.10 16.32 -2.20
C GLU A 440 15.81 16.67 -3.67
N ARG A 441 16.25 17.85 -4.13
CA ARG A 441 16.17 18.24 -5.56
C ARG A 441 17.11 17.42 -6.46
N ALA A 442 18.32 17.11 -5.99
CA ALA A 442 19.26 16.29 -6.74
C ALA A 442 18.76 14.84 -6.90
N GLN A 443 18.10 14.30 -5.87
CA GLN A 443 17.42 13.00 -5.96
C GLN A 443 16.28 13.03 -6.98
N LEU A 444 15.35 14.00 -6.89
CA LEU A 444 14.26 14.12 -7.86
C LEU A 444 14.77 14.26 -9.30
N ALA A 445 15.87 14.99 -9.51
CA ALA A 445 16.51 15.12 -10.82
C ALA A 445 17.13 13.81 -11.32
N SER A 446 17.66 12.95 -10.43
CA SER A 446 18.11 11.59 -10.79
C SER A 446 16.93 10.72 -11.20
N GLU A 447 15.87 10.68 -10.39
CA GLU A 447 14.66 9.90 -10.66
C GLU A 447 14.00 10.32 -11.99
N MET A 448 13.92 11.63 -12.26
CA MET A 448 13.41 12.14 -13.55
C MET A 448 14.32 11.77 -14.74
N ALA A 449 15.65 11.77 -14.55
CA ALA A 449 16.59 11.35 -15.59
C ALA A 449 16.53 9.83 -15.84
N GLU A 450 16.30 9.02 -14.81
CA GLU A 450 16.09 7.58 -14.91
C GLU A 450 14.75 7.25 -15.59
N GLU A 451 13.65 7.92 -15.23
CA GLU A 451 12.36 7.80 -15.93
C GLU A 451 12.45 8.21 -17.42
N HIS A 452 13.24 9.24 -17.73
CA HIS A 452 13.44 9.71 -19.11
C HIS A 452 14.34 8.77 -19.91
N ALA A 453 15.44 8.27 -19.32
CA ALA A 453 16.32 7.29 -19.95
C ALA A 453 15.58 5.97 -20.24
N ALA A 454 14.72 5.52 -19.32
CA ALA A 454 13.83 4.39 -19.57
C ALA A 454 12.88 4.66 -20.74
N ALA A 455 12.21 5.82 -20.76
CA ALA A 455 11.30 6.18 -21.87
C ALA A 455 12.00 6.34 -23.24
N LEU A 456 13.26 6.80 -23.26
CA LEU A 456 14.08 6.84 -24.46
C LEU A 456 14.49 5.44 -24.92
N GLN A 457 14.81 4.53 -23.99
CA GLN A 457 15.13 3.15 -24.34
C GLN A 457 13.88 2.37 -24.79
N ASP A 458 12.72 2.57 -24.15
CA ASP A 458 11.43 2.06 -24.60
C ASP A 458 11.17 2.45 -26.07
N ALA A 459 11.47 3.71 -26.44
CA ALA A 459 11.32 4.22 -27.80
C ALA A 459 12.36 3.66 -28.77
N ALA A 460 13.60 3.44 -28.32
CA ALA A 460 14.67 2.83 -29.11
C ALA A 460 14.38 1.36 -29.49
N ASP A 461 13.76 0.61 -28.58
CA ASP A 461 13.32 -0.75 -28.81
C ASP A 461 12.04 -0.82 -29.69
N GLN A 462 11.45 0.33 -30.06
CA GLN A 462 10.22 0.44 -30.87
C GLN A 462 10.41 1.07 -32.26
N HIS A 463 11.33 2.02 -32.46
CA HIS A 463 11.50 2.75 -33.73
C HIS A 463 12.98 2.89 -34.17
N ASP A 464 13.18 3.17 -35.46
CA ASP A 464 14.50 3.16 -36.12
C ASP A 464 15.49 4.16 -35.48
N LEU A 465 16.76 3.75 -35.38
CA LEU A 465 17.82 4.38 -34.57
C LEU A 465 18.15 5.86 -34.88
N VAL A 466 17.56 6.45 -35.92
CA VAL A 466 17.86 7.82 -36.37
C VAL A 466 17.27 8.86 -35.42
N ASP A 467 16.01 8.72 -35.05
CA ASP A 467 15.30 9.70 -34.19
C ASP A 467 15.92 9.75 -32.78
N LEU A 468 16.50 8.64 -32.32
CA LEU A 468 17.25 8.58 -31.07
C LEU A 468 18.58 9.32 -31.10
N MET A 469 19.20 9.47 -32.28
CA MET A 469 20.44 10.25 -32.41
C MET A 469 20.16 11.75 -32.28
N GLU A 470 19.06 12.25 -32.87
CA GLU A 470 18.65 13.64 -32.67
C GLU A 470 18.31 13.94 -31.20
N ALA A 471 17.60 13.02 -30.51
CA ALA A 471 17.31 13.16 -29.08
C ALA A 471 18.57 13.09 -28.19
N LEU A 472 19.57 12.29 -28.56
CA LEU A 472 20.86 12.22 -27.84
C LEU A 472 21.70 13.48 -28.05
N ASP A 473 21.71 14.06 -29.25
CA ASP A 473 22.40 15.32 -29.53
C ASP A 473 21.70 16.50 -28.80
N GLU A 474 20.36 16.53 -28.75
CA GLU A 474 19.60 17.50 -27.96
C GLU A 474 19.89 17.37 -26.44
N MET A 475 20.03 16.14 -25.92
CA MET A 475 20.49 15.91 -24.55
C MET A 475 21.93 16.40 -24.29
N VAL A 476 22.82 16.35 -25.28
CA VAL A 476 24.19 16.88 -25.16
C VAL A 476 24.18 18.41 -25.08
N ASP A 477 23.40 19.08 -25.92
CA ASP A 477 23.29 20.56 -25.90
C ASP A 477 22.62 21.09 -24.62
N LEU A 478 21.53 20.45 -24.16
CA LEU A 478 20.89 20.75 -22.88
C LEU A 478 21.86 20.58 -21.70
N ARG A 479 22.74 19.58 -21.75
CA ARG A 479 23.77 19.33 -20.72
C ARG A 479 24.98 20.28 -20.83
N ALA A 480 25.28 20.78 -22.02
CA ALA A 480 26.35 21.75 -22.27
C ALA A 480 25.97 23.19 -21.85
N GLY A 481 24.67 23.48 -21.72
CA GLY A 481 24.15 24.81 -21.36
C GLY A 481 24.14 25.81 -22.52
N THR A 482 24.35 25.33 -23.75
CA THR A 482 24.33 26.12 -24.98
C THR A 482 22.93 26.17 -25.57
N VAL A 483 22.10 27.09 -25.08
CA VAL A 483 20.86 27.47 -25.78
C VAL A 483 21.23 28.18 -27.09
N PRO A 484 20.92 27.64 -28.28
CA PRO A 484 21.08 28.37 -29.53
C PRO A 484 20.07 29.53 -29.57
N ALA A 485 20.46 30.65 -30.16
CA ALA A 485 19.62 31.83 -30.23
C ALA A 485 18.84 31.90 -31.56
N GLN A 486 17.53 32.13 -31.44
CA GLN A 486 16.48 32.24 -32.48
C GLN A 486 15.83 30.91 -32.91
#